data_AF-A0A652LE46-F1
#
_entry.id   AF-A0A652LE46-F1
#
_cell.length_a   1.000
_cell.length_b   1.000
_cell.length_c   1.000
_cell.angle_alpha   90.00
_cell.angle_beta   90.00
_cell.angle_gamma   90.00
#
_symmetry.space_group_name_H-M   'P 1'
#
loop_
_entity.id
_entity.type
_entity.pdbx_description
1 polymer ?
#
loop_
_entity_poly.entity_id
_entity_poly.type
_entity_poly.pdbx_seq_one_letter_code
_entity_poly.pdbx_strand_id
1 'polypeptide(L)' 'MTAGAGRPAVLRRALRITLAALAGFYPLLYAAERPVAALYALFAPIAVGLLSAIPGSGRRQALVVLRVLPPALALAA' A
#
# COMPACT_ATOMS: atom_id res chain seq x y z
N MET A 1 23.43 13.94 -10.20
CA MET A 1 21.96 13.93 -10.25
C MET A 1 21.51 13.03 -11.39
N THR A 2 21.24 11.75 -11.13
CA THR A 2 20.88 10.76 -12.17
C THR A 2 19.39 10.82 -12.50
N ALA A 3 18.99 11.79 -13.33
CA ALA A 3 17.59 11.98 -13.74
C ALA A 3 17.01 10.79 -14.56
N GLY A 4 17.83 9.83 -15.00
CA GLY A 4 17.40 8.67 -15.79
C GLY A 4 16.87 7.46 -15.00
N ALA A 5 17.37 7.21 -13.78
CA ALA A 5 17.01 6.01 -13.00
C ALA A 5 15.66 6.11 -12.27
N GLY A 6 15.15 7.34 -12.08
CA GLY A 6 13.88 7.59 -11.37
C GLY A 6 12.63 7.22 -12.17
N ARG A 7 12.62 7.46 -13.49
CA ARG A 7 11.46 7.17 -14.36
C ARG A 7 10.98 5.71 -14.29
N PRO A 8 11.84 4.69 -14.44
CA PRO A 8 11.39 3.30 -14.38
C PRO A 8 10.91 2.91 -12.97
N ALA A 9 11.45 3.50 -11.91
CA ALA A 9 10.98 3.25 -10.54
C ALA A 9 9.59 3.86 -10.29
N VAL A 10 9.38 5.11 -10.73
CA VAL A 10 8.08 5.81 -10.65
C VAL A 10 7.02 5.06 -11.47
N LEU A 11 7.35 4.63 -12.69
CA LEU A 11 6.44 3.86 -13.53
C LEU A 11 6.03 2.53 -12.90
N ARG A 12 6.98 1.78 -12.34
CA ARG A 12 6.69 0.52 -11.64
C ARG A 12 5.80 0.75 -10.42
N ARG A 13 6.00 1.85 -9.68
CA ARG A 13 5.15 2.18 -8.54
C ARG A 13 3.74 2.58 -8.98
N ALA A 14 3.61 3.39 -10.01
CA ALA A 14 2.33 3.75 -10.60
C ALA A 14 1.57 2.50 -11.06
N LEU A 15 2.22 1.60 -11.79
CA LEU A 15 1.65 0.32 -12.22
C LEU A 15 1.15 -0.52 -11.05
N ARG A 16 1.96 -0.67 -9.98
CA ARG A 16 1.55 -1.44 -8.79
C ARG A 16 0.31 -0.83 -8.12
N ILE A 17 0.24 0.50 -8.02
CA ILE A 17 -0.91 1.20 -7.43
C ILE A 17 -2.16 0.99 -8.28
N THR A 18 -2.04 1.16 -9.60
CA THR A 18 -3.16 0.96 -10.54
C THR A 18 -3.66 -0.48 -10.49
N LEU A 19 -2.75 -1.47 -10.54
CA LEU A 19 -3.13 -2.88 -10.47
C LEU A 19 -3.80 -3.24 -9.13
N ALA A 20 -3.28 -2.73 -8.01
CA ALA A 20 -3.91 -2.94 -6.71
C ALA A 20 -5.31 -2.32 -6.62
N ALA A 21 -5.50 -1.11 -7.17
CA ALA A 21 -6.79 -0.45 -7.21
C ALA A 21 -7.80 -1.24 -8.07
N LEU A 22 -7.40 -1.69 -9.27
CA LEU A 22 -8.26 -2.49 -10.14
C LEU A 22 -8.61 -3.85 -9.52
N ALA A 23 -7.64 -4.49 -8.85
CA ALA A 23 -7.85 -5.76 -8.16
C ALA A 23 -8.80 -5.65 -6.97
N GLY A 24 -8.91 -4.48 -6.33
CA GLY A 24 -9.94 -4.23 -5.32
C GLY A 24 -11.28 -3.82 -5.94
N PHE A 25 -11.26 -2.93 -6.92
CA PHE A 25 -12.45 -2.34 -7.53
C PHE A 25 -13.31 -3.39 -8.23
N TYR A 26 -12.74 -4.18 -9.14
CA TYR A 26 -13.54 -5.07 -10.00
C TYR A 26 -14.22 -6.21 -9.25
N PRO A 27 -13.57 -6.91 -8.30
CA PRO A 27 -14.25 -7.92 -7.50
C PRO A 27 -15.34 -7.32 -6.61
N LEU A 28 -15.11 -6.15 -6.00
CA LEU A 28 -16.13 -5.52 -5.18
C LEU A 28 -17.33 -5.05 -6.00
N LEU A 29 -17.08 -4.60 -7.23
CA LEU A 29 -18.13 -4.15 -8.13
C LEU A 29 -18.93 -5.33 -8.70
N TYR A 30 -18.26 -6.32 -9.27
CA TYR A 30 -18.93 -7.36 -10.06
C TYR A 30 -19.15 -8.69 -9.32
N ALA A 31 -18.36 -9.02 -8.30
CA ALA A 31 -18.55 -10.26 -7.54
C ALA A 31 -19.33 -10.00 -6.24
N ALA A 32 -19.03 -8.90 -5.54
CA ALA A 32 -19.69 -8.56 -4.29
C ALA A 32 -20.89 -7.62 -4.45
N GLU A 33 -21.11 -7.04 -5.64
CA GLU A 33 -22.20 -6.08 -5.91
C GLU A 33 -22.25 -4.94 -4.87
N ARG A 34 -21.07 -4.47 -4.42
CA ARG A 34 -20.90 -3.40 -3.44
C ARG A 34 -20.28 -2.17 -4.11
N PRO A 35 -21.05 -1.37 -4.87
CA PRO A 35 -20.52 -0.25 -5.65
C PRO A 35 -19.87 0.84 -4.78
N VAL A 36 -20.41 1.08 -3.58
CA VAL A 36 -19.83 2.05 -2.63
C VAL A 36 -18.44 1.59 -2.17
N ALA A 37 -18.29 0.32 -1.80
CA ALA A 37 -17.02 -0.22 -1.34
C ALA A 37 -16.01 -0.33 -2.50
N ALA A 38 -16.46 -0.65 -3.71
CA ALA A 38 -15.62 -0.64 -4.91
C ALA A 38 -15.00 0.75 -5.14
N LEU A 39 -15.79 1.82 -5.01
CA LEU A 39 -15.28 3.19 -5.13
C LEU A 39 -14.19 3.48 -4.08
N TYR A 40 -14.40 3.09 -2.82
CA TYR A 40 -13.40 3.25 -1.77
C TYR A 40 -12.13 2.42 -2.00
N ALA A 41 -12.23 1.27 -2.68
CA ALA A 41 -11.08 0.44 -3.03
C ALA A 41 -10.07 1.15 -3.95
N LEU A 42 -10.51 2.14 -4.74
CA LEU A 42 -9.61 2.98 -5.55
C LEU A 42 -8.66 3.82 -4.70
N PHE A 43 -9.08 4.20 -3.49
CA PHE A 43 -8.29 5.02 -2.57
C PHE A 43 -7.44 4.19 -1.60
N ALA A 44 -7.75 2.91 -1.40
CA ALA A 44 -7.01 2.03 -0.52
C ALA A 44 -5.49 2.00 -0.78
N PRO A 45 -4.99 1.83 -2.02
CA PRO A 45 -3.54 1.84 -2.26
C PRO A 45 -2.89 3.21 -2.07
N ILE A 46 -3.65 4.31 -2.16
CA ILE A 46 -3.16 5.66 -1.81
C ILE A 46 -2.96 5.75 -0.30
N ALA A 47 -3.96 5.37 0.49
CA ALA A 47 -3.86 5.35 1.95
C ALA A 47 -2.69 4.45 2.41
N VAL A 48 -2.58 3.25 1.87
CA VAL A 48 -1.46 2.33 2.16
C VAL A 48 -0.13 2.92 1.73
N GLY A 49 -0.05 3.54 0.55
CA GLY A 49 1.16 4.17 0.05
C GLY A 49 1.60 5.40 0.87
N LEU A 50 0.64 6.14 1.43
CA LEU A 50 0.86 7.27 2.32
C LEU A 50 1.33 6.80 3.70
N LEU A 51 0.70 5.75 4.24
CA LEU A 51 1.09 5.11 5.50
C LEU A 51 2.44 4.38 5.38
N SER A 52 2.82 3.90 4.20
CA SER A 52 4.12 3.28 3.96
C SER A 52 5.26 4.29 3.85
N ALA A 53 4.98 5.59 3.81
CA ALA A 53 6.00 6.64 3.76
C ALA A 53 6.61 6.84 5.16
N ILE A 54 7.23 5.78 5.69
CA ILE A 54 8.21 5.90 6.77
C ILE A 54 9.55 6.17 6.10
N PRO A 55 10.12 7.39 6.17
CA PRO A 55 11.43 7.66 5.58
C PRO A 55 12.49 6.94 6.42
N GLY A 56 13.10 5.90 5.85
CA GLY A 56 14.18 5.17 6.52
C GLY A 56 14.66 4.00 5.68
N SER A 57 15.96 3.69 5.75
CA SER A 57 16.53 2.48 5.13
C SER A 57 15.69 1.26 5.53
N GLY A 58 15.27 0.42 4.58
CA GLY A 58 14.32 -0.68 4.84
C GLY A 58 14.71 -1.61 6.00
N ARG A 59 16.00 -1.68 6.37
CA ARG A 59 16.49 -2.35 7.58
C ARG A 59 16.05 -1.70 8.89
N ARG A 60 16.05 -0.36 8.99
CA ARG A 60 15.53 0.36 10.16
C ARG A 60 14.02 0.17 10.31
N GLN A 61 13.30 0.18 9.20
CA GLN A 61 11.85 -0.05 9.22
C GLN A 61 11.51 -1.48 9.65
N ALA A 62 12.23 -2.49 9.15
CA ALA A 62 12.07 -3.87 9.58
C ALA A 62 12.35 -4.04 11.09
N LEU A 63 13.40 -3.39 11.62
CA LEU A 63 13.73 -3.41 13.04
C LEU A 63 12.67 -2.70 13.91
N VAL A 64 12.10 -1.60 13.44
CA VAL A 64 11.03 -0.88 14.15
C VAL A 64 9.76 -1.72 14.18
N VAL A 65 9.35 -2.29 13.05
CA VAL A 65 8.19 -3.19 12.99
C VAL A 65 8.40 -4.41 13.89
N LEU A 66 9.59 -5.03 13.87
CA LEU A 66 9.92 -6.16 14.73
C LEU A 66 9.86 -5.81 16.23
N ARG A 67 10.26 -4.59 16.60
CA ARG A 67 10.18 -4.11 18.00
C ARG A 67 8.76 -3.77 18.45
N VAL A 68 7.91 -3.29 17.55
CA VAL A 68 6.52 -2.87 17.86
C VAL A 68 5.54 -4.04 17.80
N LEU A 69 5.88 -5.12 17.10
CA LEU A 69 5.07 -6.33 16.99
C LEU A 69 4.66 -6.95 18.34
N PRO A 70 5.56 -7.16 19.33
CA PRO A 70 5.18 -7.75 20.62
C PRO A 70 4.12 -6.95 21.41
N PRO A 71 4.22 -5.62 21.61
CA PRO A 71 3.15 -4.87 22.28
C PRO A 71 1.86 -4.79 21.46
N ALA A 72 1.93 -4.79 20.12
CA ALA A 72 0.73 -4.83 19.28
C ALA A 72 -0.03 -6.15 19.43
N LEU A 73 0.68 -7.28 19.54
CA LEU A 73 0.08 -8.59 19.83
C LEU A 73 -0.54 -8.64 21.22
N ALA A 74 0.10 -8.02 22.22
CA ALA A 74 -0.43 -7.96 23.59
C ALA A 74 -1.72 -7.15 23.72
N LEU A 75 -1.93 -6.13 22.87
CA LEU A 75 -3.17 -5.34 22.84
C LEU A 75 -4.29 -6.00 22.03
N ALA A 76 -3.94 -6.92 21.13
CA ALA A 76 -4.90 -7.63 20.28
C ALA A 76 -5.41 -8.95 20.88
N ALA A 77 -4.75 -9.44 21.95
CA ALA A 77 -5.16 -10.59 22.75
C ALA A 77 -6.09 -10.17 23.89
#